data_AF-A0A7X3UWS3-F1
#
_entry.id   AF-A0A7X3UWS3-F1
#
_cell.length_a   1.000
_cell.length_b   1.000
_cell.length_c   1.000
_cell.angle_alpha   90.00
_cell.angle_beta   90.00
_cell.angle_gamma   90.00
#
_symmetry.space_group_name_H-M   'P 1'
#
loop_
_entity.id
_entity.type
_entity.pdbx_description
1 polymer ?
#
loop_
_entity_poly.entity_id
_entity_poly.type
_entity_poly.pdbx_seq_one_letter_code
_entity_poly.pdbx_strand_id
1 'polypeptide(L)'
;MPQPKRPGRGRVRQNDYWMRAVSFAGLHRLLKAVAGFPNGLRAGEINELVGENGITLNQRSSHPAPTTLYHYRNTLLRLRALKRDGRKLRVNDENPDVRKLLGITAPANGDKSLSDVARDPFAALVLKNEQCRSLFFDLFMRSDACLDSISGFRQNGVPVKWIRHRFPQTREVIFINNATGFTARCESPVSVAAILYGVRYWARDELGLIDEYCQQADGGTLMFPVSQSGPSAKGINSPVRQTAYFLLSLRSPGEWTRFSVLDLIAQCCVARRQPISVLFDAIDWLLKEWPNHTVPIPTSRALATLMATSPQREALELRKYYKTSNGPYISHIRVHKDIRVERTELTDHVARHSRKTEA
;
A
#
# COMPACT_ATOMS: atom_id res chain seq x y z
N MET A 1 -12.98 3.68 34.37
CA MET A 1 -11.94 2.91 33.65
C MET A 1 -10.69 3.78 33.52
N PRO A 2 -9.53 3.33 34.00
CA PRO A 2 -8.29 4.12 33.89
C PRO A 2 -7.87 4.20 32.42
N GLN A 3 -7.54 5.41 31.95
CA GLN A 3 -7.03 5.61 30.59
C GLN A 3 -5.69 4.87 30.43
N PRO A 4 -5.48 4.12 29.34
CA PRO A 4 -4.20 3.50 29.07
C PRO A 4 -3.12 4.59 28.98
N LYS A 5 -2.04 4.43 29.75
CA LYS A 5 -0.88 5.31 29.73
C LYS A 5 -0.29 5.32 28.32
N ARG A 6 -0.26 6.52 27.72
CA ARG A 6 0.28 6.77 26.38
C ARG A 6 1.77 6.44 26.33
N PRO A 7 2.30 5.83 25.25
CA PRO A 7 3.73 5.89 24.98
C PRO A 7 4.11 7.37 24.81
N GLY A 8 5.18 7.78 25.49
CA GLY A 8 5.61 9.18 25.57
C GLY A 8 5.82 9.77 24.18
N ARG A 9 5.02 10.78 23.82
CA ARG A 9 5.23 11.56 22.60
C ARG A 9 6.46 12.44 22.80
N GLY A 10 7.59 12.07 22.22
CA GLY A 10 8.70 13.00 22.01
C GLY A 10 8.22 14.24 21.24
N ARG A 11 8.81 15.41 21.52
CA ARG A 11 8.51 16.66 20.82
C ARG A 11 8.87 16.51 19.34
N VAL A 12 7.87 16.44 18.45
CA VAL A 12 8.08 16.37 16.99
C VAL A 12 8.64 17.71 16.49
N ARG A 13 9.83 17.69 15.90
CA ARG A 13 10.55 18.86 15.33
C ARG A 13 10.30 18.95 13.83
N GLN A 14 10.46 20.14 13.23
CA GLN A 14 10.28 20.34 11.79
C GLN A 14 11.17 19.42 10.92
N ASN A 15 12.35 19.03 11.43
CA ASN A 15 13.25 18.06 10.79
C ASN A 15 12.72 16.63 10.74
N ASP A 16 11.63 16.32 11.47
CA ASP A 16 11.02 15.00 11.46
C ASP A 16 10.16 14.77 10.22
N TYR A 17 9.81 15.81 9.47
CA TYR A 17 8.94 15.76 8.28
C TYR A 17 9.72 15.77 6.96
N TRP A 18 10.69 14.87 6.81
CA TRP A 18 11.56 14.78 5.62
C TRP A 18 11.01 13.89 4.49
N MET A 19 10.02 13.04 4.77
CA MET A 19 9.44 12.08 3.81
C MET A 19 8.79 12.81 2.62
N ARG A 20 9.03 12.32 1.40
CA ARG A 20 8.54 12.93 0.14
C ARG A 20 8.18 11.84 -0.85
N ALA A 21 7.27 12.10 -1.79
CA ALA A 21 7.02 11.18 -2.88
C ALA A 21 8.32 10.92 -3.67
N VAL A 22 8.77 9.67 -3.67
CA VAL A 22 9.97 9.20 -4.38
C VAL A 22 9.70 7.79 -4.88
N SER A 23 10.29 7.42 -6.02
CA SER A 23 10.18 6.06 -6.56
C SER A 23 11.19 5.14 -5.90
N PHE A 24 10.74 4.04 -5.29
CA PHE A 24 11.62 3.06 -4.67
C PHE A 24 12.42 2.26 -5.69
N ALA A 25 11.89 2.06 -6.91
CA ALA A 25 12.68 1.55 -8.03
C ALA A 25 13.89 2.47 -8.32
N GLY A 26 13.67 3.78 -8.33
CA GLY A 26 14.74 4.77 -8.45
C GLY A 26 15.73 4.75 -7.29
N LEU A 27 15.25 4.61 -6.05
CA LEU A 27 16.10 4.44 -4.87
C LEU A 27 16.99 3.19 -4.98
N HIS A 28 16.45 2.07 -5.47
CA HIS A 28 17.19 0.81 -5.61
C HIS A 28 18.32 0.92 -6.63
N ARG A 29 18.05 1.52 -7.80
CA ARG A 29 19.08 1.77 -8.81
C ARG A 29 20.19 2.66 -8.28
N LEU A 30 19.82 3.75 -7.62
CA LEU A 30 20.81 4.66 -7.01
C LEU A 30 21.65 3.94 -5.94
N LEU A 31 21.02 3.14 -5.09
CA LEU A 31 21.71 2.35 -4.07
C LEU A 31 22.73 1.38 -4.70
N LYS A 32 22.33 0.66 -5.76
CA LYS A 32 23.21 -0.24 -6.52
C LYS A 32 24.37 0.50 -7.18
N ALA A 33 24.11 1.67 -7.76
CA ALA A 33 25.14 2.48 -8.39
C ALA A 33 26.21 2.92 -7.39
N VAL A 34 25.79 3.41 -6.22
CA VAL A 34 26.73 3.79 -5.14
C VAL A 34 27.48 2.57 -4.59
N ALA A 35 26.87 1.39 -4.58
CA ALA A 35 27.52 0.15 -4.13
C ALA A 35 28.75 -0.23 -4.97
N GLY A 36 28.81 0.20 -6.23
CA GLY A 36 29.98 0.00 -7.11
C GLY A 36 31.22 0.81 -6.71
N PHE A 37 31.11 1.71 -5.72
CA PHE A 37 32.19 2.58 -5.27
C PHE A 37 32.43 2.38 -3.77
N PRO A 38 33.27 1.40 -3.37
CA PRO A 38 33.47 1.04 -1.97
C PRO A 38 33.90 2.22 -1.09
N ASN A 39 34.69 3.15 -1.62
CA ASN A 39 35.17 4.35 -0.92
C ASN A 39 34.12 5.48 -0.81
N GLY A 40 32.93 5.26 -1.37
CA GLY A 40 31.84 6.22 -1.40
C GLY A 40 32.01 7.33 -2.41
N LEU A 41 30.92 8.05 -2.62
CA LEU A 41 30.80 9.15 -3.57
C LEU A 41 30.28 10.41 -2.88
N ARG A 42 30.79 11.57 -3.27
CA ARG A 42 30.23 12.87 -2.93
C ARG A 42 28.88 13.05 -3.61
N ALA A 43 28.13 14.02 -3.11
CA ALA A 43 26.86 14.41 -3.71
C ALA A 43 27.00 14.77 -5.22
N GLY A 44 27.99 15.59 -5.59
CA GLY A 44 28.24 15.94 -6.99
C GLY A 44 28.51 14.72 -7.87
N GLU A 45 29.43 13.87 -7.44
CA GLU A 45 29.83 12.63 -8.14
C GLU A 45 28.64 11.69 -8.36
N ILE A 46 27.71 11.59 -7.39
CA ILE A 46 26.47 10.81 -7.57
C ILE A 46 25.57 11.41 -8.66
N ASN A 47 25.48 12.75 -8.73
CA ASN A 47 24.67 13.40 -9.74
C ASN A 47 25.25 13.18 -11.14
N GLU A 48 26.57 13.31 -11.27
CA GLU A 48 27.33 13.01 -12.50
C GLU A 48 27.12 11.55 -12.91
N LEU A 49 27.28 10.61 -11.99
CA LEU A 49 27.07 9.18 -12.23
C LEU A 49 25.66 8.86 -12.80
N VAL A 50 24.61 9.52 -12.29
CA VAL A 50 23.25 9.33 -12.81
C VAL A 50 23.04 10.00 -14.17
N GLY A 51 23.73 11.12 -14.42
CA GLY A 51 23.72 11.83 -15.70
C GLY A 51 24.42 11.03 -16.80
N GLU A 52 25.62 10.53 -16.55
CA GLU A 52 26.46 9.87 -17.56
C GLU A 52 25.98 8.45 -17.88
N ASN A 53 25.53 7.70 -16.87
CA ASN A 53 25.20 6.27 -17.03
C ASN A 53 23.69 5.99 -17.17
N GLY A 54 22.85 7.04 -17.25
CA GLY A 54 21.40 6.89 -17.42
C GLY A 54 20.70 6.05 -16.33
N ILE A 55 21.32 5.92 -15.15
CA ILE A 55 20.97 4.98 -14.07
C ILE A 55 19.54 5.19 -13.56
N THR A 56 18.99 6.38 -13.74
CA THR A 56 17.60 6.65 -13.45
C THR A 56 17.09 7.61 -14.48
N LEU A 57 15.99 7.24 -15.15
CA LEU A 57 15.25 8.12 -16.05
C LEU A 57 13.92 8.49 -15.38
N ASN A 58 13.46 9.70 -15.64
CA ASN A 58 12.14 10.15 -15.24
C ASN A 58 11.06 9.60 -16.21
N GLN A 59 9.80 9.96 -15.99
CA GLN A 59 8.67 9.46 -16.80
C GLN A 59 8.73 9.82 -18.29
N ARG A 60 9.56 10.80 -18.67
CA ARG A 60 9.77 11.26 -20.06
C ARG A 60 11.10 10.76 -20.64
N SER A 61 11.70 9.73 -20.03
CA SER A 61 13.00 9.18 -20.42
C SER A 61 14.15 10.20 -20.38
N SER A 62 14.01 11.27 -19.58
CA SER A 62 15.09 12.24 -19.35
C SER A 62 15.68 12.10 -17.94
N HIS A 63 16.86 12.67 -17.73
CA HIS A 63 17.52 12.60 -16.43
C HIS A 63 16.66 13.26 -15.33
N PRO A 64 16.63 12.70 -14.11
CA PRO A 64 15.95 13.31 -12.99
C PRO A 64 16.56 14.67 -12.66
N ALA A 65 15.71 15.63 -12.32
CA ALA A 65 16.18 16.94 -11.89
C ALA A 65 17.10 16.82 -10.65
N PRO A 66 18.07 17.74 -10.45
CA PRO A 66 18.97 17.71 -9.29
C PRO A 66 18.23 17.64 -7.93
N THR A 67 17.05 18.26 -7.85
CA THR A 67 16.17 18.21 -6.67
C THR A 67 15.63 16.81 -6.39
N THR A 68 15.33 16.02 -7.43
CA THR A 68 14.89 14.62 -7.29
C THR A 68 16.03 13.76 -6.75
N LEU A 69 17.24 13.91 -7.28
CA LEU A 69 18.43 13.20 -6.77
C LEU A 69 18.78 13.59 -5.35
N TYR A 70 18.59 14.86 -4.98
CA TYR A 70 18.66 15.29 -3.58
C TYR A 70 17.68 14.51 -2.70
N HIS A 71 16.40 14.42 -3.09
CA HIS A 71 15.39 13.67 -2.32
C HIS A 71 15.70 12.17 -2.25
N TYR A 72 16.24 11.58 -3.30
CA TYR A 72 16.61 10.16 -3.30
C TYR A 72 17.76 9.90 -2.32
N ARG A 73 18.86 10.66 -2.42
CA ARG A 73 19.99 10.54 -1.49
C ARG A 73 19.57 10.79 -0.05
N ASN A 74 18.78 11.83 0.19
CA ASN A 74 18.30 12.15 1.53
C ASN A 74 17.37 11.05 2.07
N THR A 75 16.52 10.45 1.24
CA THR A 75 15.66 9.33 1.64
C THR A 75 16.50 8.11 2.00
N LEU A 76 17.46 7.72 1.16
CA LEU A 76 18.35 6.59 1.46
C LEU A 76 19.18 6.83 2.73
N LEU A 77 19.65 8.07 2.96
CA LEU A 77 20.35 8.44 4.20
C LEU A 77 19.45 8.30 5.42
N ARG A 78 18.22 8.83 5.35
CA ARG A 78 17.26 8.81 6.46
C ARG A 78 16.77 7.40 6.78
N LEU A 79 16.63 6.56 5.76
CA LEU A 79 16.35 5.12 5.91
C LEU A 79 17.59 4.30 6.31
N ARG A 80 18.75 4.95 6.53
CA ARG A 80 20.03 4.31 6.85
C ARG A 80 20.46 3.25 5.83
N ALA A 81 20.04 3.40 4.57
CA ALA A 81 20.54 2.62 3.44
C ALA A 81 21.88 3.16 2.92
N LEU A 82 22.07 4.48 3.04
CA LEU A 82 23.37 5.13 2.92
C LEU A 82 23.82 5.62 4.31
N LYS A 83 25.14 5.70 4.51
CA LYS A 83 25.79 6.36 5.65
C LYS A 83 26.73 7.47 5.15
N ARG A 84 26.97 8.46 5.99
CA ARG A 84 27.94 9.53 5.72
C ARG A 84 29.30 9.13 6.26
N ASP A 85 30.31 9.30 5.43
CA ASP A 85 31.73 9.14 5.76
C ASP A 85 32.45 10.43 5.32
N GLY A 86 32.56 11.38 6.25
CA GLY A 86 32.91 12.77 5.95
C GLY A 86 31.95 13.41 4.93
N ARG A 87 32.48 13.81 3.76
CA ARG A 87 31.70 14.40 2.65
C ARG A 87 31.15 13.35 1.67
N LYS A 88 31.50 12.07 1.86
CA LYS A 88 31.10 10.98 0.97
C LYS A 88 29.91 10.22 1.52
N LEU A 89 29.11 9.67 0.62
CA LEU A 89 28.00 8.77 0.88
C LEU A 89 28.43 7.36 0.50
N ARG A 90 28.27 6.43 1.44
CA ARG A 90 28.60 5.01 1.27
C ARG A 90 27.36 4.18 1.54
N VAL A 91 27.28 3.00 0.93
CA VAL A 91 26.24 2.04 1.28
C VAL A 91 26.44 1.57 2.72
N ASN A 92 25.34 1.42 3.44
CA ASN A 92 25.35 0.87 4.79
C ASN A 92 25.10 -0.64 4.76
N ASP A 93 26.10 -1.39 4.33
CA ASP A 93 26.10 -2.85 4.22
C ASP A 93 26.11 -3.59 5.57
N GLU A 94 26.32 -2.90 6.68
CA GLU A 94 26.10 -3.44 8.03
C GLU A 94 24.61 -3.73 8.27
N ASN A 95 23.71 -2.97 7.63
CA ASN A 95 22.28 -3.18 7.76
C ASN A 95 21.83 -4.43 6.95
N PRO A 96 21.22 -5.44 7.59
CA PRO A 96 20.84 -6.68 6.92
C PRO A 96 19.82 -6.48 5.79
N ASP A 97 18.91 -5.51 5.92
CA ASP A 97 17.91 -5.23 4.88
C ASP A 97 18.55 -4.54 3.67
N VAL A 98 19.61 -3.75 3.89
CA VAL A 98 20.41 -3.17 2.80
C VAL A 98 21.18 -4.26 2.06
N ARG A 99 21.82 -5.20 2.77
CA ARG A 99 22.48 -6.34 2.12
C ARG A 99 21.53 -7.16 1.26
N LYS A 100 20.31 -7.42 1.73
CA LYS A 100 19.27 -8.07 0.93
C LYS A 100 18.98 -7.28 -0.35
N LEU A 101 18.80 -5.96 -0.26
CA LEU A 101 18.58 -5.10 -1.43
C LEU A 101 19.76 -5.13 -2.41
N LEU A 102 21.00 -5.17 -1.91
CA LEU A 102 22.19 -5.31 -2.75
C LEU A 102 22.29 -6.68 -3.41
N GLY A 103 21.70 -7.73 -2.84
CA GLY A 103 21.60 -9.05 -3.47
C GLY A 103 20.56 -9.14 -4.59
N ILE A 104 19.59 -8.22 -4.62
CA ILE A 104 18.49 -8.23 -5.61
C ILE A 104 18.87 -7.35 -6.81
N THR A 105 18.65 -7.85 -8.02
CA THR A 105 18.84 -7.07 -9.26
C THR A 105 17.92 -5.84 -9.25
N ALA A 106 18.48 -4.66 -9.51
CA ALA A 106 17.68 -3.45 -9.61
C ALA A 106 16.81 -3.47 -10.88
N PRO A 107 15.63 -2.82 -10.86
CA PRO A 107 14.78 -2.72 -12.06
C PRO A 107 15.54 -2.10 -13.24
N ALA A 108 15.29 -2.58 -14.47
CA ALA A 108 15.96 -2.06 -15.66
C ALA A 108 15.62 -0.57 -15.87
N ASN A 109 16.45 0.17 -16.61
CA ASN A 109 16.20 1.58 -16.89
C ASN A 109 14.84 1.73 -17.62
N GLY A 110 13.95 2.55 -17.06
CA GLY A 110 12.57 2.73 -17.57
C GLY A 110 11.50 1.99 -16.79
N ASP A 111 11.83 0.92 -16.06
CA ASP A 111 10.87 0.21 -15.21
C ASP A 111 10.41 1.08 -14.04
N LYS A 112 9.12 1.32 -13.91
CA LYS A 112 8.61 2.24 -12.86
C LYS A 112 8.41 1.54 -11.52
N SER A 113 8.36 0.22 -11.53
CA SER A 113 7.93 -0.58 -10.38
C SER A 113 9.11 -1.32 -9.75
N LEU A 114 9.11 -1.32 -8.42
CA LEU A 114 9.99 -2.17 -7.64
C LEU A 114 9.56 -3.63 -7.80
N SER A 115 10.53 -4.55 -7.89
CA SER A 115 10.23 -5.99 -7.92
C SER A 115 9.61 -6.44 -6.60
N ASP A 116 8.75 -7.46 -6.65
CA ASP A 116 8.07 -7.96 -5.44
C ASP A 116 9.07 -8.41 -4.36
N VAL A 117 10.19 -9.02 -4.78
CA VAL A 117 11.26 -9.48 -3.86
C VAL A 117 11.97 -8.30 -3.17
N ALA A 118 12.08 -7.13 -3.82
CA ALA A 118 12.72 -5.96 -3.24
C ALA A 118 11.81 -5.12 -2.34
N ARG A 119 10.48 -5.32 -2.41
CA ARG A 119 9.52 -4.56 -1.58
C ARG A 119 9.72 -4.82 -0.09
N ASP A 120 9.87 -6.06 0.32
CA ASP A 120 9.98 -6.42 1.74
C ASP A 120 11.24 -5.82 2.41
N PRO A 121 12.46 -5.93 1.85
CA PRO A 121 13.62 -5.27 2.44
C PRO A 121 13.46 -3.74 2.58
N PHE A 122 12.89 -3.07 1.57
CA PHE A 122 12.60 -1.64 1.67
C PHE A 122 11.52 -1.32 2.71
N ALA A 123 10.47 -2.14 2.78
CA ALA A 123 9.42 -2.01 3.78
C ALA A 123 9.98 -2.16 5.20
N ALA A 124 10.93 -3.08 5.41
CA ALA A 124 11.61 -3.24 6.70
C ALA A 124 12.37 -1.97 7.08
N LEU A 125 13.11 -1.36 6.15
CA LEU A 125 13.82 -0.10 6.39
C LEU A 125 12.85 1.03 6.78
N VAL A 126 11.71 1.13 6.10
CA VAL A 126 10.69 2.15 6.36
C VAL A 126 9.99 1.92 7.71
N LEU A 127 9.61 0.69 8.04
CA LEU A 127 8.95 0.35 9.31
C LEU A 127 9.88 0.49 10.52
N LYS A 128 11.17 0.16 10.37
CA LYS A 128 12.17 0.32 11.43
C LYS A 128 12.61 1.77 11.63
N ASN A 129 12.30 2.67 10.68
CA ASN A 129 12.58 4.08 10.84
C ASN A 129 11.60 4.69 11.86
N GLU A 130 12.13 5.20 12.98
CA GLU A 130 11.36 5.74 14.11
C GLU A 130 10.38 6.85 13.71
N GLN A 131 10.77 7.73 12.78
CA GLN A 131 9.92 8.84 12.34
C GLN A 131 8.77 8.33 11.45
N CYS A 132 9.06 7.46 10.48
CA CYS A 132 8.01 6.82 9.68
C CYS A 132 7.04 6.02 10.56
N ARG A 133 7.58 5.27 11.53
CA ARG A 133 6.82 4.47 12.48
C ARG A 133 5.88 5.32 13.31
N SER A 134 6.43 6.25 14.08
CA SER A 134 5.67 7.06 15.05
C SER A 134 4.67 8.01 14.39
N LEU A 135 4.99 8.54 13.20
CA LEU A 135 4.12 9.48 12.49
C LEU A 135 3.03 8.80 11.65
N PHE A 136 3.19 7.53 11.28
CA PHE A 136 2.26 6.87 10.37
C PHE A 136 1.89 5.43 10.76
N PHE A 137 2.86 4.53 10.92
CA PHE A 137 2.54 3.11 11.09
C PHE A 137 1.95 2.78 12.47
N ASP A 138 2.35 3.49 13.52
CA ASP A 138 1.77 3.34 14.86
C ASP A 138 0.27 3.71 14.88
N LEU A 139 -0.22 4.49 13.90
CA LEU A 139 -1.65 4.78 13.76
C LEU A 139 -2.48 3.51 13.54
N PHE A 140 -1.90 2.49 12.91
CA PHE A 140 -2.56 1.21 12.61
C PHE A 140 -2.43 0.22 13.75
N MET A 141 -1.60 0.45 14.77
CA MET A 141 -1.37 -0.54 15.82
C MET A 141 -2.42 -0.42 16.92
N ARG A 142 -2.83 -1.56 17.49
CA ARG A 142 -3.57 -1.57 18.76
C ARG A 142 -2.62 -1.23 19.91
N SER A 143 -3.17 -0.72 21.02
CA SER A 143 -2.35 -0.32 22.18
C SER A 143 -1.57 -1.47 22.83
N ASP A 144 -2.02 -2.70 22.64
CA ASP A 144 -1.44 -3.95 23.14
C ASP A 144 -0.46 -4.61 22.14
N ALA A 145 -0.36 -4.10 20.91
CA ALA A 145 0.43 -4.71 19.84
C ALA A 145 1.75 -3.97 19.61
N CYS A 146 2.85 -4.73 19.48
CA CYS A 146 4.15 -4.17 19.09
C CYS A 146 4.34 -4.23 17.56
N LEU A 147 4.85 -3.15 16.99
CA LEU A 147 5.37 -3.13 15.62
C LEU A 147 6.86 -3.46 15.64
N ASP A 148 7.19 -4.75 15.55
CA ASP A 148 8.57 -5.27 15.55
C ASP A 148 9.08 -5.65 14.14
N SER A 149 8.15 -5.91 13.23
CA SER A 149 8.43 -6.52 11.93
C SER A 149 7.34 -6.22 10.91
N ILE A 150 7.62 -6.50 9.62
CA ILE A 150 6.61 -6.44 8.55
C ILE A 150 5.47 -7.41 8.84
N SER A 151 5.79 -8.64 9.26
CA SER A 151 4.79 -9.64 9.61
C SER A 151 3.91 -9.18 10.76
N GLY A 152 4.51 -8.58 11.80
CA GLY A 152 3.78 -7.98 12.92
C GLY A 152 2.83 -6.88 12.45
N PHE A 153 3.25 -5.98 11.56
CA PHE A 153 2.36 -4.98 10.96
C PHE A 153 1.19 -5.61 10.20
N ARG A 154 1.50 -6.58 9.33
CA ARG A 154 0.51 -7.26 8.48
C ARG A 154 -0.52 -8.03 9.30
N GLN A 155 -0.11 -8.65 10.41
CA GLN A 155 -0.98 -9.45 11.27
C GLN A 155 -1.77 -8.60 12.27
N ASN A 156 -1.11 -7.64 12.92
CA ASN A 156 -1.67 -6.93 14.08
C ASN A 156 -2.21 -5.53 13.75
N GLY A 157 -1.83 -4.96 12.60
CA GLY A 157 -2.33 -3.65 12.19
C GLY A 157 -3.85 -3.68 12.00
N VAL A 158 -4.53 -2.56 12.20
CA VAL A 158 -5.98 -2.41 12.06
C VAL A 158 -6.29 -1.29 11.08
N PRO A 159 -7.49 -1.27 10.49
CA PRO A 159 -7.88 -0.20 9.58
C PRO A 159 -7.82 1.18 10.24
N VAL A 160 -7.33 2.16 9.49
CA VAL A 160 -7.26 3.57 9.88
C VAL A 160 -8.04 4.38 8.86
N LYS A 161 -9.03 5.12 9.34
CA LYS A 161 -9.75 6.08 8.52
C LYS A 161 -9.05 7.42 8.56
N TRP A 162 -8.96 8.12 7.44
CA TRP A 162 -8.53 9.51 7.41
C TRP A 162 -9.55 10.42 6.73
N ILE A 163 -9.69 11.63 7.28
CA ILE A 163 -10.67 12.63 6.87
C ILE A 163 -9.94 13.96 6.69
N ARG A 164 -10.22 14.66 5.58
CA ARG A 164 -9.75 16.03 5.35
C ARG A 164 -10.81 17.00 5.83
N HIS A 165 -10.48 17.80 6.84
CA HIS A 165 -11.26 18.97 7.19
C HIS A 165 -10.73 20.19 6.43
N ARG A 166 -11.62 20.84 5.68
CA ARG A 166 -11.36 22.15 5.09
C ARG A 166 -11.93 23.19 6.04
N PHE A 167 -11.08 23.77 6.87
CA PHE A 167 -11.42 25.01 7.56
C PHE A 167 -10.99 26.19 6.69
N PRO A 168 -11.62 27.37 6.81
CA PRO A 168 -11.30 28.55 5.99
C PRO A 168 -9.82 28.97 6.01
N GLN A 169 -9.09 28.62 7.07
CA GLN A 169 -7.69 29.03 7.29
C GLN A 169 -6.71 27.87 7.46
N THR A 170 -7.18 26.63 7.62
CA THR A 170 -6.32 25.46 7.86
C THR A 170 -6.78 24.24 7.07
N ARG A 171 -5.82 23.46 6.57
CA ARG A 171 -6.05 22.13 5.99
C ARG A 171 -5.64 21.11 7.02
N GLU A 172 -6.61 20.57 7.74
CA GLU A 172 -6.37 19.54 8.75
C GLU A 172 -6.69 18.16 8.16
N VAL A 173 -5.86 17.18 8.51
CA VAL A 173 -6.14 15.77 8.27
C VAL A 173 -6.24 15.06 9.61
N ILE A 174 -7.37 14.40 9.84
CA ILE A 174 -7.61 13.60 11.04
C ILE A 174 -7.50 12.13 10.65
N PHE A 175 -6.67 11.38 11.37
CA PHE A 175 -6.59 9.93 11.31
C PHE A 175 -7.32 9.34 12.51
N ILE A 176 -8.08 8.27 12.29
CA ILE A 176 -8.89 7.59 13.29
C ILE A 176 -8.58 6.10 13.18
N ASN A 177 -8.02 5.51 14.24
CA ASN A 177 -7.84 4.07 14.34
C ASN A 177 -9.20 3.43 14.62
N ASN A 178 -9.68 2.57 13.72
CA ASN A 178 -11.04 2.03 13.82
C ASN A 178 -11.21 1.01 14.96
N ALA A 179 -10.13 0.44 15.48
CA ALA A 179 -10.20 -0.54 16.58
C ALA A 179 -10.18 0.14 17.95
N THR A 180 -9.42 1.21 18.11
CA THR A 180 -9.21 1.87 19.42
C THR A 180 -9.94 3.21 19.54
N GLY A 181 -10.42 3.78 18.44
CA GLY A 181 -10.95 5.15 18.38
C GLY A 181 -9.87 6.23 18.55
N PHE A 182 -8.59 5.85 18.64
CA PHE A 182 -7.50 6.80 18.77
C PHE A 182 -7.48 7.75 17.57
N THR A 183 -7.33 9.05 17.85
CA THR A 183 -7.25 10.08 16.82
C THR A 183 -5.89 10.78 16.81
N ALA A 184 -5.37 11.01 15.61
CA ALA A 184 -4.17 11.81 15.36
C ALA A 184 -4.48 12.90 14.35
N ARG A 185 -3.92 14.09 14.56
CA ARG A 185 -4.17 15.28 13.74
C ARG A 185 -2.90 15.73 13.06
N CYS A 186 -3.02 16.05 11.77
CA CYS A 186 -1.98 16.69 10.98
C CYS A 186 -2.47 18.08 10.60
N GLU A 187 -1.95 19.08 11.29
CA GLU A 187 -2.46 20.46 11.23
C GLU A 187 -1.59 21.37 10.35
N SER A 188 -0.35 20.97 10.06
CA SER A 188 0.57 21.78 9.24
C SER A 188 0.69 21.24 7.81
N PRO A 189 0.83 22.11 6.78
CA PRO A 189 1.07 21.67 5.41
C PRO A 189 2.29 20.75 5.26
N VAL A 190 3.33 20.97 6.06
CA VAL A 190 4.55 20.15 6.07
C VAL A 190 4.27 18.73 6.59
N SER A 191 3.50 18.60 7.67
CA SER A 191 3.09 17.30 8.22
C SER A 191 2.21 16.53 7.25
N VAL A 192 1.22 17.20 6.64
CA VAL A 192 0.34 16.62 5.63
C VAL A 192 1.16 16.14 4.43
N ALA A 193 2.13 16.93 3.96
CA ALA A 193 2.98 16.54 2.85
C ALA A 193 3.85 15.33 3.17
N ALA A 194 4.47 15.30 4.33
CA ALA A 194 5.31 14.19 4.76
C ALA A 194 4.51 12.89 4.95
N ILE A 195 3.33 12.96 5.57
CA ILE A 195 2.56 11.77 5.94
C ILE A 195 1.69 11.30 4.77
N LEU A 196 0.83 12.15 4.19
CA LEU A 196 -0.10 11.72 3.13
C LEU A 196 0.57 11.58 1.76
N TYR A 197 1.52 12.44 1.42
CA TYR A 197 2.21 12.42 0.13
C TYR A 197 3.60 11.77 0.18
N GLY A 198 4.14 11.53 1.39
CA GLY A 198 5.37 10.75 1.59
C GLY A 198 5.07 9.32 2.03
N VAL A 199 4.93 9.09 3.33
CA VAL A 199 4.87 7.73 3.90
C VAL A 199 3.66 6.93 3.43
N ARG A 200 2.46 7.52 3.41
CA ARG A 200 1.26 6.86 2.87
C ARG A 200 1.45 6.46 1.40
N TYR A 201 2.02 7.35 0.59
CA TYR A 201 2.31 7.06 -0.82
C TYR A 201 3.26 5.87 -0.92
N TRP A 202 4.36 5.87 -0.16
CA TRP A 202 5.28 4.72 -0.15
C TRP A 202 4.60 3.43 0.30
N ALA A 203 3.89 3.47 1.43
CA ALA A 203 3.25 2.31 2.02
C ALA A 203 2.22 1.69 1.07
N ARG A 204 1.49 2.50 0.30
CA ARG A 204 0.46 2.03 -0.63
C ARG A 204 1.02 1.68 -2.01
N ASP A 205 1.67 2.64 -2.66
CA ASP A 205 1.95 2.60 -4.10
C ASP A 205 3.32 1.97 -4.41
N GLU A 206 4.30 2.07 -3.50
CA GLU A 206 5.65 1.55 -3.73
C GLU A 206 5.89 0.20 -3.03
N LEU A 207 5.36 0.03 -1.82
CA LEU A 207 5.68 -1.09 -0.93
C LEU A 207 4.55 -2.10 -0.76
N GLY A 208 3.30 -1.74 -1.07
CA GLY A 208 2.14 -2.62 -0.87
C GLY A 208 2.02 -3.13 0.57
N LEU A 209 2.20 -2.23 1.55
CA LEU A 209 1.97 -2.46 2.98
C LEU A 209 0.53 -2.17 3.37
N ILE A 210 -0.10 -1.20 2.70
CA ILE A 210 -1.50 -0.84 2.91
C ILE A 210 -2.22 -0.74 1.56
N ASP A 211 -3.54 -0.85 1.60
CA ASP A 211 -4.42 -0.43 0.52
C ASP A 211 -5.50 0.50 1.09
N GLU A 212 -6.25 1.17 0.22
CA GLU A 212 -7.24 2.16 0.62
C GLU A 212 -8.32 2.43 -0.43
N TYR A 213 -9.47 2.88 0.07
CA TYR A 213 -10.61 3.31 -0.73
C TYR A 213 -11.43 4.38 -0.01
N CYS A 214 -12.18 5.18 -0.77
CA CYS A 214 -13.07 6.19 -0.22
C CYS A 214 -14.36 5.55 0.33
N GLN A 215 -14.69 5.82 1.60
CA GLN A 215 -16.00 5.51 2.17
C GLN A 215 -16.99 6.63 1.83
N GLN A 216 -18.22 6.25 1.47
CA GLN A 216 -19.18 7.18 0.85
C GLN A 216 -20.00 7.96 1.88
N ALA A 217 -20.21 7.42 3.07
CA ALA A 217 -21.14 7.96 4.08
C ALA A 217 -20.66 9.26 4.75
N ASP A 218 -19.35 9.51 4.82
CA ASP A 218 -18.77 10.63 5.58
C ASP A 218 -17.58 11.30 4.89
N GLY A 219 -17.32 10.97 3.62
CA GLY A 219 -16.23 11.52 2.83
C GLY A 219 -14.83 11.06 3.24
N GLY A 220 -14.71 10.22 4.26
CA GLY A 220 -13.45 9.64 4.73
C GLY A 220 -12.85 8.61 3.77
N THR A 221 -11.57 8.33 3.93
CA THR A 221 -10.86 7.28 3.20
C THR A 221 -10.36 6.26 4.21
N LEU A 222 -10.70 4.99 3.99
CA LEU A 222 -10.23 3.90 4.83
C LEU A 222 -8.91 3.38 4.26
N MET A 223 -7.87 3.35 5.08
CA MET A 223 -6.62 2.64 4.82
C MET A 223 -6.62 1.37 5.66
N PHE A 224 -6.10 0.27 5.13
CA PHE A 224 -6.00 -0.97 5.87
C PHE A 224 -4.70 -1.72 5.50
N PRO A 225 -4.08 -2.43 6.46
CA PRO A 225 -2.90 -3.24 6.18
C PRO A 225 -3.23 -4.37 5.22
N VAL A 226 -2.33 -4.64 4.28
CA VAL A 226 -2.44 -5.79 3.38
C VAL A 226 -1.37 -6.82 3.71
N SER A 227 -1.80 -8.07 3.79
CA SER A 227 -0.89 -9.20 3.81
C SER A 227 -0.47 -9.42 2.36
N GLN A 228 0.79 -9.11 2.02
CA GLN A 228 1.29 -9.50 0.70
C GLN A 228 1.14 -11.01 0.58
N SER A 229 0.41 -11.42 -0.44
CA SER A 229 0.63 -12.71 -1.07
C SER A 229 1.97 -12.59 -1.75
N GLY A 230 2.90 -13.51 -1.48
CA GLY A 230 4.08 -13.69 -2.32
C GLY A 230 3.69 -13.92 -3.79
N PRO A 231 4.68 -14.15 -4.68
CA PRO A 231 4.45 -14.22 -6.13
C PRO A 231 3.21 -15.05 -6.45
N SER A 232 2.32 -14.44 -7.26
CA SER A 232 1.10 -15.02 -7.82
C SER A 232 1.19 -16.55 -7.91
N ALA A 233 0.70 -17.23 -6.86
CA ALA A 233 0.61 -18.68 -6.88
C ALA A 233 -0.41 -19.01 -7.97
N LYS A 234 0.05 -19.50 -9.12
CA LYS A 234 -0.82 -20.05 -10.16
C LYS A 234 -1.47 -21.33 -9.60
N GLY A 235 -2.75 -21.54 -9.90
CA GLY A 235 -3.52 -22.71 -9.44
C GLY A 235 -4.54 -22.41 -8.34
N ILE A 236 -5.11 -23.45 -7.73
CA ILE A 236 -6.22 -23.36 -6.73
C ILE A 236 -5.81 -22.54 -5.49
N ASN A 237 -4.52 -22.55 -5.13
CA ASN A 237 -3.99 -21.78 -4.02
C ASN A 237 -3.80 -20.28 -4.34
N SER A 238 -4.18 -19.83 -5.54
CA SER A 238 -4.16 -18.41 -5.89
C SER A 238 -5.09 -17.60 -4.96
N PRO A 239 -4.63 -16.47 -4.40
CA PRO A 239 -5.49 -15.54 -3.68
C PRO A 239 -6.74 -15.16 -4.47
N VAL A 240 -6.62 -15.04 -5.80
CA VAL A 240 -7.71 -14.73 -6.72
C VAL A 240 -8.80 -15.80 -6.68
N ARG A 241 -8.41 -17.08 -6.85
CA ARG A 241 -9.36 -18.20 -6.80
C ARG A 241 -9.97 -18.38 -5.42
N GLN A 242 -9.17 -18.24 -4.36
CA GLN A 242 -9.69 -18.29 -2.99
C GLN A 242 -10.74 -17.21 -2.72
N THR A 243 -10.50 -15.99 -3.20
CA THR A 243 -11.46 -14.89 -3.09
C THR A 243 -12.69 -15.15 -3.93
N ALA A 244 -12.55 -15.63 -5.17
CA ALA A 244 -13.69 -16.01 -6.00
C ALA A 244 -14.55 -17.09 -5.33
N TYR A 245 -13.95 -18.16 -4.82
CA TYR A 245 -14.66 -19.21 -4.09
C TYR A 245 -15.34 -18.70 -2.82
N PHE A 246 -14.70 -17.78 -2.09
CA PHE A 246 -15.35 -17.11 -0.97
C PHE A 246 -16.60 -16.33 -1.40
N LEU A 247 -16.54 -15.56 -2.49
CA LEU A 247 -17.72 -14.87 -3.03
C LEU A 247 -18.86 -15.84 -3.37
N LEU A 248 -18.52 -17.00 -3.94
CA LEU A 248 -19.48 -18.04 -4.27
C LEU A 248 -20.07 -18.72 -3.02
N SER A 249 -19.39 -18.67 -1.88
CA SER A 249 -19.91 -19.18 -0.60
C SER A 249 -20.88 -18.24 0.11
N LEU A 250 -20.86 -16.94 -0.20
CA LEU A 250 -21.72 -15.91 0.40
C LEU A 250 -23.15 -15.88 -0.17
N ARG A 251 -23.60 -16.93 -0.87
CA ARG A 251 -24.85 -16.91 -1.62
C ARG A 251 -26.08 -16.99 -0.73
N SER A 252 -27.10 -16.23 -1.13
CA SER A 252 -28.45 -16.30 -0.57
C SER A 252 -29.28 -17.38 -1.28
N PRO A 253 -30.36 -17.90 -0.67
CA PRO A 253 -31.20 -18.94 -1.26
C PRO A 253 -31.97 -18.54 -2.54
N GLY A 254 -31.93 -17.26 -2.93
CA GLY A 254 -32.53 -16.76 -4.18
C GLY A 254 -31.79 -17.23 -5.44
N GLU A 255 -32.47 -17.14 -6.59
CA GLU A 255 -31.91 -17.49 -7.90
C GLU A 255 -30.65 -16.68 -8.25
N TRP A 256 -30.68 -15.38 -7.96
CA TRP A 256 -29.56 -14.47 -8.15
C TRP A 256 -29.20 -13.82 -6.81
N THR A 257 -27.92 -13.90 -6.43
CA THR A 257 -27.39 -13.11 -5.31
C THR A 257 -26.73 -11.85 -5.86
N ARG A 258 -27.12 -10.67 -5.35
CA ARG A 258 -26.52 -9.38 -5.72
C ARG A 258 -25.51 -8.97 -4.66
N PHE A 259 -24.29 -8.66 -5.08
CA PHE A 259 -23.22 -8.17 -4.23
C PHE A 259 -22.84 -6.74 -4.62
N SER A 260 -22.74 -5.84 -3.64
CA SER A 260 -22.11 -4.53 -3.79
C SER A 260 -20.59 -4.70 -3.78
N VAL A 261 -19.88 -4.13 -4.77
CA VAL A 261 -18.40 -4.19 -4.81
C VAL A 261 -17.80 -3.54 -3.56
N LEU A 262 -18.44 -2.49 -3.03
CA LEU A 262 -18.00 -1.84 -1.80
C LEU A 262 -18.08 -2.78 -0.59
N ASP A 263 -19.16 -3.56 -0.48
CA ASP A 263 -19.33 -4.52 0.61
C ASP A 263 -18.35 -5.68 0.46
N LEU A 264 -18.10 -6.12 -0.78
CA LEU A 264 -17.08 -7.11 -1.08
C LEU A 264 -15.67 -6.62 -0.72
N ILE A 265 -15.36 -5.33 -0.90
CA ILE A 265 -14.08 -4.76 -0.42
C ILE A 265 -13.98 -4.87 1.10
N ALA A 266 -15.05 -4.55 1.84
CA ALA A 266 -15.02 -4.68 3.30
C ALA A 266 -14.82 -6.14 3.75
N GLN A 267 -15.53 -7.09 3.14
CA GLN A 267 -15.49 -8.50 3.53
C GLN A 267 -14.26 -9.26 3.01
N CYS A 268 -13.82 -8.98 1.78
CA CYS A 268 -12.71 -9.70 1.15
C CYS A 268 -11.38 -9.01 1.37
N CYS A 269 -11.34 -7.68 1.24
CA CYS A 269 -10.08 -6.94 1.26
C CYS A 269 -9.73 -6.51 2.69
N VAL A 270 -10.64 -5.81 3.38
CA VAL A 270 -10.37 -5.28 4.72
C VAL A 270 -10.31 -6.42 5.74
N ALA A 271 -11.34 -7.26 5.83
CA ALA A 271 -11.40 -8.31 6.85
C ALA A 271 -10.35 -9.42 6.65
N ARG A 272 -10.04 -9.78 5.39
CA ARG A 272 -9.04 -10.81 5.06
C ARG A 272 -7.66 -10.22 4.72
N ARG A 273 -7.50 -8.90 4.85
CA ARG A 273 -6.24 -8.17 4.59
C ARG A 273 -5.66 -8.41 3.20
N GLN A 274 -6.51 -8.49 2.19
CA GLN A 274 -6.11 -8.65 0.79
C GLN A 274 -6.14 -7.30 0.06
N PRO A 275 -5.25 -7.05 -0.92
CA PRO A 275 -5.35 -5.86 -1.74
C PRO A 275 -6.62 -5.89 -2.61
N ILE A 276 -7.18 -4.71 -2.90
CA ILE A 276 -8.40 -4.56 -3.71
C ILE A 276 -8.23 -5.18 -5.10
N SER A 277 -7.01 -5.14 -5.65
CA SER A 277 -6.71 -5.78 -6.94
C SER A 277 -7.02 -7.27 -6.95
N VAL A 278 -6.82 -8.01 -5.84
CA VAL A 278 -7.13 -9.45 -5.78
C VAL A 278 -8.64 -9.69 -5.88
N LEU A 279 -9.46 -8.84 -5.28
CA LEU A 279 -10.91 -8.90 -5.46
C LEU A 279 -11.31 -8.60 -6.92
N PHE A 280 -10.68 -7.61 -7.55
CA PHE A 280 -10.98 -7.25 -8.93
C PHE A 280 -10.57 -8.35 -9.91
N ASP A 281 -9.41 -8.98 -9.70
CA ASP A 281 -8.98 -10.14 -10.46
C ASP A 281 -9.92 -11.33 -10.24
N ALA A 282 -10.49 -11.49 -9.03
CA ALA A 282 -11.46 -12.54 -8.74
C ALA A 282 -12.80 -12.30 -9.43
N ILE A 283 -13.26 -11.04 -9.50
CA ILE A 283 -14.45 -10.66 -10.26
C ILE A 283 -14.22 -10.90 -11.76
N ASP A 284 -13.07 -10.49 -12.28
CA ASP A 284 -12.69 -10.71 -13.68
C ASP A 284 -12.66 -12.21 -14.03
N TRP A 285 -12.10 -13.03 -13.14
CA TRP A 285 -12.11 -14.48 -13.29
C TRP A 285 -13.54 -15.05 -13.31
N LEU A 286 -14.41 -14.64 -12.39
CA LEU A 286 -15.81 -15.08 -12.36
C LEU A 286 -16.57 -14.72 -13.64
N LEU A 287 -16.36 -13.51 -14.16
CA LEU A 287 -16.97 -13.06 -15.41
C LEU A 287 -16.51 -13.88 -16.63
N LYS A 288 -15.25 -14.33 -16.63
CA LYS A 288 -14.67 -15.14 -17.71
C LYS A 288 -15.08 -16.61 -17.62
N GLU A 289 -15.04 -17.17 -16.42
CA GLU A 289 -15.32 -18.59 -16.19
C GLU A 289 -16.83 -18.89 -16.26
N TRP A 290 -17.66 -17.96 -15.78
CA TRP A 290 -19.11 -18.13 -15.67
C TRP A 290 -19.88 -16.96 -16.29
N PRO A 291 -19.72 -16.69 -17.61
CA PRO A 291 -20.26 -15.50 -18.26
C PRO A 291 -21.80 -15.44 -18.25
N ASN A 292 -22.47 -16.60 -18.32
CA ASN A 292 -23.94 -16.67 -18.29
C ASN A 292 -24.53 -16.65 -16.88
N HIS A 293 -23.67 -16.71 -15.86
CA HIS A 293 -24.09 -16.82 -14.46
C HIS A 293 -23.51 -15.71 -13.58
N THR A 294 -22.71 -14.81 -14.15
CA THR A 294 -22.16 -13.64 -13.47
C THR A 294 -22.49 -12.40 -14.30
N VAL A 295 -23.29 -11.50 -13.75
CA VAL A 295 -23.73 -10.28 -14.45
C VAL A 295 -23.17 -9.05 -13.75
N PRO A 296 -22.30 -8.25 -14.41
CA PRO A 296 -21.83 -7.01 -13.85
C PRO A 296 -22.91 -5.92 -13.99
N ILE A 297 -23.10 -5.12 -12.94
CA ILE A 297 -24.03 -3.98 -12.96
C ILE A 297 -23.20 -2.69 -13.04
N PRO A 298 -23.23 -1.99 -14.20
CA PRO A 298 -22.42 -0.81 -14.40
C PRO A 298 -22.90 0.38 -13.58
N THR A 299 -22.01 1.35 -13.40
CA THR A 299 -22.28 2.70 -12.91
C THR A 299 -21.58 3.70 -13.81
N SER A 300 -22.16 4.89 -13.96
CA SER A 300 -21.47 5.97 -14.67
C SER A 300 -20.30 6.50 -13.83
N ARG A 301 -19.23 6.91 -14.53
CA ARG A 301 -18.08 7.58 -13.90
C ARG A 301 -18.53 8.85 -13.18
N ALA A 302 -19.38 9.67 -13.83
CA ALA A 302 -19.88 10.92 -13.27
C ALA A 302 -20.62 10.73 -11.93
N LEU A 303 -21.44 9.68 -11.80
CA LEU A 303 -22.10 9.35 -10.54
C LEU A 303 -21.10 8.85 -9.48
N ALA A 304 -20.16 8.01 -9.90
CA ALA A 304 -19.13 7.46 -9.02
C ALA A 304 -18.20 8.54 -8.44
N THR A 305 -18.07 9.69 -9.11
CA THR A 305 -17.11 10.75 -8.80
C THR A 305 -17.77 12.10 -8.55
N LEU A 306 -19.05 12.13 -8.21
CA LEU A 306 -19.83 13.37 -8.06
C LEU A 306 -19.19 14.34 -7.05
N MET A 307 -18.50 13.81 -6.04
CA MET A 307 -17.88 14.57 -4.96
C MET A 307 -16.41 14.92 -5.22
N ALA A 308 -15.84 14.47 -6.35
CA ALA A 308 -14.44 14.66 -6.66
C ALA A 308 -14.15 16.11 -7.11
N THR A 309 -13.35 16.83 -6.31
CA THR A 309 -12.93 18.20 -6.65
C THR A 309 -11.57 18.27 -7.35
N SER A 310 -10.95 17.13 -7.67
CA SER A 310 -9.67 17.06 -8.39
C SER A 310 -9.45 15.69 -9.02
N PRO A 311 -8.58 15.55 -10.03
CA PRO A 311 -8.26 14.26 -10.66
C PRO A 311 -7.75 13.20 -9.67
N GLN A 312 -6.98 13.60 -8.66
CA GLN A 312 -6.48 12.67 -7.64
C GLN A 312 -7.59 12.18 -6.71
N ARG A 313 -8.56 13.06 -6.38
CA ARG A 313 -9.72 12.65 -5.60
C ARG A 313 -10.63 11.74 -6.42
N GLU A 314 -10.81 12.06 -7.70
CA GLU A 314 -11.55 11.24 -8.65
C GLU A 314 -10.96 9.82 -8.73
N ALA A 315 -9.65 9.70 -8.94
CA ALA A 315 -8.97 8.42 -8.96
C ALA A 315 -9.18 7.62 -7.67
N LEU A 316 -9.16 8.28 -6.51
CA LEU A 316 -9.41 7.65 -5.21
C LEU A 316 -10.86 7.21 -5.03
N GLU A 317 -11.83 8.00 -5.47
CA GLU A 317 -13.25 7.65 -5.43
C GLU A 317 -13.57 6.48 -6.35
N LEU A 318 -12.87 6.36 -7.48
CA LEU A 318 -13.03 5.26 -8.44
C LEU A 318 -12.44 3.93 -7.95
N ARG A 319 -11.52 3.93 -6.97
CA ARG A 319 -10.87 2.68 -6.49
C ARG A 319 -11.82 1.63 -5.92
N LYS A 320 -13.01 2.03 -5.48
CA LYS A 320 -14.03 1.11 -4.94
C LYS A 320 -14.92 0.47 -6.01
N TYR A 321 -14.69 0.80 -7.27
CA TYR A 321 -15.45 0.27 -8.41
C TYR A 321 -14.53 -0.59 -9.25
N TYR A 322 -15.00 -1.79 -9.61
CA TYR A 322 -14.27 -2.65 -10.55
C TYR A 322 -14.40 -2.05 -11.96
N LYS A 323 -13.31 -1.95 -12.71
CA LYS A 323 -13.34 -1.45 -14.10
C LYS A 323 -13.13 -2.62 -15.06
N THR A 324 -14.14 -2.90 -15.90
CA THR A 324 -14.01 -3.92 -16.94
C THR A 324 -13.06 -3.47 -18.06
N SER A 325 -12.54 -4.43 -18.83
CA SER A 325 -11.68 -4.19 -19.98
C SER A 325 -12.31 -3.24 -21.02
N ASN A 326 -13.63 -3.32 -21.19
CA ASN A 326 -14.40 -2.57 -22.17
C ASN A 326 -14.90 -1.20 -21.67
N GLY A 327 -14.44 -0.75 -20.49
CA GLY A 327 -14.59 0.64 -20.06
C GLY A 327 -15.55 0.95 -18.90
N PRO A 328 -16.69 0.26 -18.67
CA PRO A 328 -17.59 0.66 -17.59
C PRO A 328 -17.02 0.33 -16.21
N TYR A 329 -17.30 1.23 -15.26
CA TYR A 329 -17.15 0.99 -13.83
C TYR A 329 -18.34 0.15 -13.34
N ILE A 330 -18.07 -0.83 -12.49
CA ILE A 330 -19.03 -1.79 -11.97
C ILE A 330 -19.20 -1.52 -10.48
N SER A 331 -20.45 -1.29 -10.07
CA SER A 331 -20.81 -1.03 -8.68
C SER A 331 -21.29 -2.28 -7.96
N HIS A 332 -21.89 -3.21 -8.70
CA HIS A 332 -22.42 -4.46 -8.17
C HIS A 332 -22.17 -5.60 -9.15
N ILE A 333 -22.18 -6.82 -8.65
CA ILE A 333 -22.24 -8.04 -9.46
C ILE A 333 -23.45 -8.87 -9.02
N ARG A 334 -24.06 -9.60 -9.96
CA ARG A 334 -25.04 -10.64 -9.67
C ARG A 334 -24.43 -11.99 -10.00
N VAL A 335 -24.65 -12.96 -9.13
CA VAL A 335 -24.14 -14.33 -9.29
C VAL A 335 -25.32 -15.28 -9.19
N HIS A 336 -25.45 -16.17 -10.17
CA HIS A 336 -26.52 -17.17 -10.21
C HIS A 336 -26.26 -18.31 -9.23
N LYS A 337 -27.33 -18.90 -8.69
CA LYS A 337 -27.23 -20.05 -7.78
C LYS A 337 -26.60 -21.29 -8.43
N ASP A 338 -26.70 -21.44 -9.75
CA ASP A 338 -26.27 -22.67 -10.44
C ASP A 338 -24.77 -22.80 -10.66
N ILE A 339 -23.96 -21.78 -10.34
CA ILE A 339 -22.51 -21.95 -10.33
C ILE A 339 -22.15 -22.94 -9.21
N ARG A 340 -22.00 -24.22 -9.52
CA ARG A 340 -21.63 -25.24 -8.54
C ARG A 340 -20.12 -25.29 -8.43
N VAL A 341 -19.60 -24.93 -7.27
CA VAL A 341 -18.20 -25.25 -6.93
C VAL A 341 -18.20 -26.66 -6.38
N GLU A 342 -17.44 -27.58 -6.98
CA GLU A 342 -17.27 -28.92 -6.41
C GLU A 342 -16.74 -28.79 -4.97
N ARG A 343 -17.53 -29.28 -4.00
CA ARG A 343 -17.26 -29.14 -2.56
C ARG A 343 -15.91 -29.70 -2.14
N THR A 344 -15.33 -30.63 -2.92
CA THR A 344 -14.04 -31.27 -2.65
C THR A 344 -12.90 -30.26 -2.56
N GLU A 345 -12.93 -29.16 -3.33
CA GLU A 345 -11.90 -28.12 -3.27
C GLU A 345 -12.12 -27.10 -2.13
N LEU A 346 -13.36 -26.90 -1.68
CA LEU A 346 -13.72 -25.93 -0.63
C LEU A 346 -13.54 -26.49 0.79
N THR A 347 -13.84 -27.77 0.97
CA THR A 347 -13.94 -28.41 2.30
C THR A 347 -12.57 -28.62 2.94
N ASP A 348 -11.56 -28.96 2.15
CA ASP A 348 -10.17 -29.07 2.61
C ASP A 348 -9.56 -27.73 3.04
N HIS A 349 -10.09 -26.61 2.53
CA HIS A 349 -9.51 -25.28 2.76
C HIS A 349 -10.17 -24.53 3.92
N VAL A 350 -11.51 -24.61 4.04
CA VAL A 350 -12.22 -24.07 5.23
C VAL A 350 -11.77 -24.80 6.49
N ALA A 351 -11.61 -26.13 6.45
CA ALA A 351 -11.14 -26.92 7.58
C ALA A 351 -9.72 -26.56 8.04
N ARG A 352 -8.83 -26.08 7.14
CA ARG A 352 -7.47 -25.63 7.48
C ARG A 352 -7.41 -24.22 8.05
N HIS A 353 -8.40 -23.37 7.78
CA HIS A 353 -8.48 -22.03 8.36
C HIS A 353 -9.20 -22.00 9.70
N SER A 354 -10.27 -22.78 9.89
CA SER A 354 -10.93 -22.90 11.21
C SER A 354 -9.96 -23.40 12.29
N ARG A 355 -9.12 -24.40 11.98
CA ARG A 355 -8.10 -24.94 12.91
C ARG A 355 -6.94 -24.00 13.25
N LYS A 356 -6.76 -22.88 12.54
CA LYS A 356 -5.74 -21.85 12.84
C LYS A 356 -6.28 -20.66 13.64
N THR A 357 -7.59 -20.60 13.84
CA THR A 357 -8.26 -19.62 14.70
C THR A 357 -8.59 -20.18 16.08
N GLU A 358 -8.44 -21.50 16.27
CA GLU A 358 -8.73 -22.22 17.52
C GLU A 358 -7.45 -22.76 18.21
N ALA A 359 -6.27 -22.46 17.68
CA ALA A 359 -4.96 -22.74 18.28
C ALA A 359 -4.13 -21.46 18.28
#